data_AF-A0A2E8GLL5-F1
#
_entry.id   AF-A0A2E8GLL5-F1
#
_cell.length_a   1.000
_cell.length_b   1.000
_cell.length_c   1.000
_cell.angle_alpha   90.00
_cell.angle_beta   90.00
_cell.angle_gamma   90.00
#
_symmetry.space_group_name_H-M   'P 1'
#
loop_
_entity.id
_entity.type
_entity.pdbx_description
1 polymer ?
#
loop_
_entity_poly.entity_id
_entity_poly.type
_entity_poly.pdbx_seq_one_letter_code
_entity_poly.pdbx_strand_id
1 'polypeptide(L)'
;MYTARRRSLLMASRGVLGTVHYVWRTITIQMLRGFCMGAADIVPGVSGGTVALLLGIYDRLIEQIKSISTALSKVGRGDFRGFKQRIGAVDWSFLISLLIGIMLGVAVLISWLRDQIREHPVNVSAVFFGLVAASALVARREIIQWCRSRYLIFIGSAGLTFGLLGLRSGSIENPTMIVVLLAGALAICAMILPGISGSFLLLTIGL
;
A
#
# COMPACT_ATOMS: atom_id res chain seq x y z
N MET A 1 52.34 13.26 22.87
CA MET A 1 50.95 13.78 22.84
C MET A 1 50.30 13.83 21.45
N TYR A 2 51.04 14.03 20.35
CA TYR A 2 50.47 14.17 18.99
C TYR A 2 49.86 12.87 18.38
N THR A 3 50.40 11.70 18.74
CA THR A 3 50.02 10.39 18.19
C THR A 3 48.69 9.84 18.74
N ALA A 4 48.34 10.17 19.99
CA ALA A 4 47.08 9.74 20.60
C ALA A 4 45.86 10.44 19.96
N ARG A 5 45.99 11.74 19.65
CA ARG A 5 44.93 12.55 19.02
C ARG A 5 44.64 12.15 17.57
N ARG A 6 45.65 11.62 16.85
CA ARG A 6 45.48 11.14 15.48
C ARG A 6 44.77 9.78 15.42
N ARG A 7 45.01 8.89 16.40
CA ARG A 7 44.29 7.61 16.54
C ARG A 7 42.83 7.80 16.91
N SER A 8 42.49 8.75 17.79
CA SER A 8 41.10 9.04 18.14
C SER A 8 40.29 9.62 16.98
N LEU A 9 40.89 10.51 16.16
CA LEU A 9 40.27 11.06 14.96
C LEU A 9 40.03 10.00 13.87
N LEU A 10 40.96 9.05 13.69
CA LEU A 10 40.81 7.93 12.75
C LEU A 10 39.74 6.92 13.21
N MET A 11 39.62 6.68 14.52
CA MET A 11 38.54 5.84 15.06
C MET A 11 37.17 6.52 14.99
N ALA A 12 37.10 7.82 15.26
CA ALA A 12 35.88 8.62 15.07
C ALA A 12 35.45 8.66 13.59
N SER A 13 36.41 8.83 12.66
CA SER A 13 36.16 8.80 11.21
C SER A 13 35.66 7.44 10.72
N ARG A 14 36.21 6.32 11.24
CA ARG A 14 35.71 4.96 10.93
C ARG A 14 34.30 4.71 11.48
N GLY A 15 33.97 5.25 12.66
CA GLY A 15 32.61 5.20 13.21
C GLY A 15 31.60 5.99 12.38
N VAL A 16 31.97 7.19 11.93
CA VAL A 16 31.12 8.04 11.07
C VAL A 16 30.89 7.39 9.70
N LEU A 17 31.93 6.84 9.07
CA LEU A 17 31.80 6.12 7.80
C LEU A 17 30.90 4.87 7.91
N GLY A 18 30.99 4.13 9.02
CA GLY A 18 30.11 2.99 9.30
C GLY A 18 28.65 3.40 9.47
N THR A 19 28.39 4.49 10.19
CA THR A 19 27.04 5.04 10.38
C THR A 19 26.44 5.53 9.06
N VAL A 20 27.22 6.23 8.24
CA VAL A 20 26.78 6.70 6.92
C VAL A 20 26.41 5.51 6.02
N HIS A 21 27.26 4.50 5.94
CA HIS A 21 27.00 3.31 5.12
C HIS A 21 25.75 2.53 5.59
N TYR A 22 25.54 2.45 6.90
CA TYR A 22 24.35 1.83 7.49
C TYR A 22 23.06 2.60 7.17
N VAL A 23 23.09 3.93 7.24
CA VAL A 23 21.94 4.79 6.91
C VAL A 23 21.58 4.64 5.43
N TRP A 24 22.56 4.74 4.52
CA TRP A 24 22.32 4.54 3.09
C TRP A 24 21.75 3.16 2.78
N ARG A 25 22.32 2.10 3.35
CA ARG A 25 21.81 0.73 3.17
C ARG A 25 20.37 0.62 3.62
N THR A 26 20.02 1.21 4.76
CA THR A 26 18.66 1.18 5.29
C THR A 26 17.70 1.92 4.36
N ILE A 27 18.06 3.13 3.92
CA ILE A 27 17.25 3.92 2.97
C ILE A 27 17.02 3.15 1.66
N THR A 28 18.07 2.58 1.08
CA THR A 28 17.95 1.81 -0.18
C THR A 28 17.03 0.60 -0.01
N ILE A 29 17.13 -0.12 1.12
CA ILE A 29 16.24 -1.25 1.41
C ILE A 29 14.79 -0.78 1.52
N GLN A 30 14.51 0.36 2.19
CA GLN A 30 13.15 0.87 2.28
C GLN A 30 12.63 1.35 0.93
N MET A 31 13.46 1.98 0.10
CA MET A 31 13.08 2.34 -1.26
C MET A 31 12.73 1.12 -2.09
N LEU A 32 13.50 0.03 -1.99
CA LEU A 32 13.20 -1.22 -2.70
C LEU A 32 11.89 -1.85 -2.21
N ARG A 33 11.66 -1.87 -0.89
CA ARG A 33 10.40 -2.33 -0.32
C ARG A 33 9.22 -1.49 -0.80
N GLY A 34 9.41 -0.16 -0.84
CA GLY A 34 8.43 0.77 -1.38
C GLY A 34 8.16 0.52 -2.85
N PHE A 35 9.20 0.27 -3.65
CA PHE A 35 9.07 -0.08 -5.06
C PHE A 35 8.21 -1.33 -5.26
N CYS A 36 8.46 -2.40 -4.48
CA CYS A 36 7.63 -3.59 -4.50
C CYS A 36 6.16 -3.31 -4.12
N MET A 37 5.93 -2.45 -3.13
CA MET A 37 4.57 -2.04 -2.75
C MET A 37 3.88 -1.26 -3.88
N GLY A 38 4.54 -0.25 -4.46
CA GLY A 38 3.97 0.54 -5.56
C GLY A 38 3.72 -0.28 -6.82
N ALA A 39 4.61 -1.22 -7.12
CA ALA A 39 4.41 -2.17 -8.22
C ALA A 39 3.19 -3.07 -7.99
N ALA A 40 2.96 -3.52 -6.75
CA ALA A 40 1.79 -4.30 -6.38
C ALA A 40 0.48 -3.50 -6.47
N ASP A 41 0.47 -2.23 -6.06
CA ASP A 41 -0.75 -1.41 -6.10
C ASP A 41 -1.25 -1.11 -7.54
N ILE A 42 -0.33 -1.14 -8.52
CA ILE A 42 -0.67 -1.03 -9.95
C ILE A 42 -1.41 -2.26 -10.48
N VAL A 43 -1.21 -3.43 -9.87
CA VAL A 43 -1.78 -4.69 -10.36
C VAL A 43 -3.11 -4.96 -9.63
N PRO A 44 -4.27 -4.85 -10.31
CA PRO A 44 -5.56 -5.23 -9.78
C PRO A 44 -5.53 -6.60 -9.08
N GLY A 45 -6.04 -6.64 -7.85
CA GLY A 45 -6.12 -7.86 -7.05
C GLY A 45 -4.86 -8.15 -6.23
N VAL A 46 -3.78 -7.38 -6.39
CA VAL A 46 -2.64 -7.38 -5.48
C VAL A 46 -2.74 -6.15 -4.57
N SER A 47 -2.39 -6.30 -3.29
CA SER A 47 -2.45 -5.22 -2.28
C SER A 47 -1.04 -4.87 -1.81
N GLY A 48 -0.68 -3.58 -1.89
CA GLY A 48 0.55 -3.05 -1.32
C GLY A 48 0.65 -3.32 0.19
N GLY A 49 -0.49 -3.34 0.91
CA GLY A 49 -0.56 -3.75 2.32
C GLY A 49 -0.12 -5.21 2.55
N THR A 50 -0.48 -6.14 1.66
CA THR A 50 0.01 -7.52 1.70
C THR A 50 1.51 -7.60 1.46
N VAL A 51 2.02 -6.83 0.48
CA VAL A 51 3.46 -6.76 0.21
C VAL A 51 4.22 -6.18 1.40
N ALA A 52 3.67 -5.14 2.05
CA ALA A 52 4.23 -4.58 3.27
C ALA A 52 4.30 -5.63 4.41
N LEU A 53 3.28 -6.48 4.52
CA LEU A 53 3.22 -7.55 5.51
C LEU A 53 4.27 -8.63 5.23
N LEU A 54 4.36 -9.10 3.99
CA LEU A 54 5.36 -10.08 3.56
C LEU A 54 6.80 -9.57 3.72
N LEU A 55 7.02 -8.27 3.53
CA LEU A 55 8.32 -7.62 3.72
C LEU A 55 8.63 -7.27 5.19
N GLY A 56 7.70 -7.56 6.11
CA GLY A 56 7.85 -7.33 7.55
C GLY A 56 7.87 -5.86 7.95
N ILE A 57 7.30 -4.97 7.14
CA ILE A 57 7.25 -3.52 7.40
C ILE A 57 5.85 -3.00 7.71
N TYR A 58 4.83 -3.86 7.61
CA TYR A 58 3.43 -3.47 7.81
C TYR A 58 3.18 -2.83 9.18
N ASP A 59 3.56 -3.48 10.27
CA ASP A 59 3.30 -2.94 11.62
C ASP A 59 3.96 -1.59 11.84
N ARG A 60 5.21 -1.45 11.37
CA ARG A 60 5.95 -0.18 11.43
C ARG A 60 5.25 0.91 10.61
N LEU A 61 4.75 0.60 9.42
CA LEU A 61 4.00 1.52 8.58
C LEU A 61 2.71 1.98 9.26
N ILE A 62 1.91 1.05 9.80
CA ILE A 62 0.68 1.36 10.52
C ILE A 62 0.97 2.21 11.76
N GLU A 63 2.06 1.94 12.47
CA GLU A 63 2.47 2.75 13.63
C GLU A 63 2.83 4.19 13.24
N GLN A 64 3.53 4.39 12.10
CA GLN A 64 3.81 5.73 11.59
C GLN A 64 2.52 6.46 11.18
N ILE A 65 1.62 5.79 10.46
CA ILE A 65 0.32 6.36 10.05
C ILE A 65 -0.52 6.73 11.27
N LYS A 66 -0.58 5.85 12.28
CA LYS A 66 -1.28 6.09 13.54
C LYS A 66 -0.70 7.29 14.30
N SER A 67 0.62 7.43 14.34
CA SER A 67 1.29 8.56 14.97
C SER A 67 0.94 9.88 14.29
N ILE A 68 0.91 9.91 12.94
CA ILE A 68 0.49 11.07 12.15
C ILE A 68 -0.99 11.40 12.39
N SER A 69 -1.87 10.40 12.32
CA SER A 69 -3.31 10.56 12.55
C SER A 69 -3.61 11.12 13.95
N THR A 70 -2.94 10.57 14.96
CA THR A 70 -3.07 11.04 16.36
C THR A 70 -2.54 12.46 16.52
N ALA A 71 -1.43 12.80 15.88
CA ALA A 71 -0.89 14.15 15.89
C ALA A 71 -1.90 15.13 15.26
N LEU A 72 -2.49 14.79 14.12
CA LEU A 72 -3.47 15.64 13.45
C LEU A 72 -4.75 15.84 14.28
N SER A 73 -5.21 14.80 14.97
CA SER A 73 -6.33 14.91 15.91
C SER A 73 -6.05 15.90 17.06
N LYS A 74 -4.80 16.00 17.52
CA LYS A 74 -4.40 16.98 18.56
C LYS A 74 -4.44 18.42 18.06
N VAL A 75 -4.08 18.66 16.80
CA VAL A 75 -4.24 19.98 16.17
C VAL A 75 -5.70 20.40 16.14
N GLY A 76 -6.61 19.50 15.77
CA GLY A 76 -8.06 19.75 15.79
C GLY A 76 -8.62 20.08 17.19
N ARG A 77 -7.89 19.75 18.26
CA ARG A 77 -8.24 20.08 19.66
C ARG A 77 -7.50 21.32 20.20
N GLY A 78 -6.72 22.01 19.36
CA GLY A 78 -5.91 23.18 19.76
C GLY A 78 -4.64 22.85 20.56
N ASP A 79 -4.26 21.57 20.68
CA ASP A 79 -3.07 21.13 21.42
C ASP A 79 -1.83 21.05 20.52
N PHE A 80 -1.25 22.22 20.23
CA PHE A 80 -0.05 22.34 19.38
C PHE A 80 1.21 21.72 20.01
N ARG A 81 1.29 21.67 21.35
CA ARG A 81 2.41 21.02 22.06
C ARG A 81 2.35 19.51 21.88
N GLY A 82 1.17 18.91 22.07
CA GLY A 82 0.92 17.48 21.83
C GLY A 82 1.14 17.08 20.38
N PHE A 83 0.78 17.94 19.42
CA PHE A 83 1.11 17.75 18.00
C PHE A 83 2.62 17.66 17.78
N LYS A 84 3.40 18.65 18.24
CA LYS A 84 4.85 18.69 18.04
C LYS A 84 5.56 17.48 18.64
N GLN A 85 5.10 17.01 19.81
CA GLN A 85 5.65 15.83 20.46
C GLN A 85 5.37 14.55 19.64
N ARG A 86 4.14 14.37 19.14
CA ARG A 86 3.76 13.18 18.38
C ARG A 86 4.35 13.16 16.98
N ILE A 87 4.40 14.31 16.30
CA ILE A 87 4.98 14.41 14.96
C ILE A 87 6.50 14.19 14.95
N GLY A 88 7.18 14.52 16.06
CA GLY A 88 8.60 14.24 16.26
C GLY A 88 8.92 12.77 16.52
N ALA A 89 7.93 11.97 16.93
CA ALA A 89 8.08 10.52 17.11
C ALA A 89 7.91 9.74 15.80
N VAL A 90 7.53 10.41 14.71
CA VAL A 90 7.39 9.79 13.39
C VAL A 90 8.76 9.57 12.79
N ASP A 91 9.01 8.35 12.31
CA ASP A 91 10.19 8.01 11.53
C ASP A 91 10.03 8.50 10.08
N TRP A 92 10.37 9.77 9.88
CA TRP A 92 10.33 10.42 8.57
C TRP A 92 11.30 9.80 7.57
N SER A 93 12.43 9.27 8.01
CA SER A 93 13.40 8.63 7.11
C SER A 93 12.79 7.37 6.50
N PHE A 94 12.17 6.53 7.34
CA PHE A 94 11.42 5.36 6.88
C PHE A 94 10.28 5.75 5.93
N LEU A 95 9.43 6.70 6.33
CA LEU A 95 8.23 7.04 5.56
C LEU A 95 8.58 7.66 4.20
N ILE A 96 9.53 8.61 4.17
CA ILE A 96 9.94 9.30 2.93
C ILE A 96 10.64 8.32 1.98
N SER A 97 11.57 7.50 2.48
CA SER A 97 12.26 6.51 1.63
C SER A 97 11.30 5.47 1.06
N LEU A 98 10.35 4.99 1.87
CA LEU A 98 9.29 4.08 1.42
C LEU A 98 8.40 4.76 0.37
N LEU A 99 7.96 5.99 0.60
CA LEU A 99 7.10 6.75 -0.33
C LEU A 99 7.81 7.00 -1.67
N ILE A 100 9.09 7.37 -1.65
CA ILE A 100 9.88 7.51 -2.88
C ILE A 100 9.93 6.17 -3.62
N GLY A 101 10.16 5.07 -2.90
CA GLY A 101 10.10 3.72 -3.46
C GLY A 101 8.76 3.44 -4.15
N ILE A 102 7.64 3.70 -3.46
CA ILE A 102 6.28 3.51 -4.01
C ILE A 102 6.10 4.32 -5.28
N MET A 103 6.44 5.61 -5.26
CA MET A 103 6.30 6.49 -6.42
C MET A 103 7.16 6.03 -7.60
N LEU A 104 8.39 5.55 -7.35
CA LEU A 104 9.23 4.96 -8.38
C LEU A 104 8.62 3.67 -8.95
N GLY A 105 8.13 2.78 -8.09
CA GLY A 105 7.43 1.55 -8.50
C GLY A 105 6.24 1.86 -9.39
N VAL A 106 5.43 2.84 -8.98
CA VAL A 106 4.27 3.28 -9.74
C VAL A 106 4.69 3.90 -11.08
N ALA A 107 5.60 4.86 -11.06
CA ALA A 107 6.02 5.59 -12.26
C ALA A 107 6.65 4.67 -13.32
N VAL A 108 7.41 3.66 -12.90
CA VAL A 108 8.06 2.71 -13.83
C VAL A 108 7.05 1.73 -14.43
N LEU A 109 6.12 1.20 -13.63
CA LEU A 109 5.20 0.18 -14.12
C LEU A 109 3.96 0.75 -14.82
N ILE A 110 3.56 1.99 -14.56
CA ILE A 110 2.30 2.53 -15.08
C ILE A 110 2.32 2.70 -16.61
N SER A 111 3.45 3.08 -17.19
CA SER A 111 3.62 3.16 -18.64
C SER A 111 3.58 1.76 -19.26
N TRP A 112 4.37 0.83 -18.71
CA TRP A 112 4.40 -0.56 -19.18
C TRP A 112 3.02 -1.22 -19.13
N LEU A 113 2.29 -1.09 -18.00
CA LEU A 113 0.96 -1.67 -17.87
C LEU A 113 -0.02 -1.05 -18.87
N ARG A 114 0.04 0.27 -19.08
CA ARG A 114 -0.80 0.96 -20.06
C ARG A 114 -0.60 0.41 -21.46
N ASP A 115 0.65 0.18 -21.86
CA ASP A 115 0.98 -0.37 -23.17
C ASP A 115 0.47 -1.81 -23.29
N GLN A 116 0.64 -2.63 -22.25
CA GLN A 116 0.10 -4.00 -22.23
C GLN A 116 -1.43 -4.06 -22.26
N ILE A 117 -2.14 -3.14 -21.60
CA ILE A 117 -3.61 -3.06 -21.69
C ILE A 117 -4.05 -2.73 -23.12
N ARG A 118 -3.30 -1.90 -23.85
CA ARG A 118 -3.63 -1.49 -25.21
C ARG A 118 -3.30 -2.56 -26.25
N GLU A 119 -2.12 -3.17 -26.15
CA GLU A 119 -1.61 -4.13 -27.14
C GLU A 119 -2.13 -5.55 -26.88
N HIS A 120 -2.35 -5.91 -25.61
CA HIS A 120 -2.72 -7.26 -25.20
C HIS A 120 -3.89 -7.28 -24.19
N PRO A 121 -5.05 -6.68 -24.51
CA PRO A 121 -6.17 -6.54 -23.58
C PRO A 121 -6.68 -7.89 -23.05
N VAL A 122 -6.73 -8.92 -23.90
CA VAL A 122 -7.21 -10.26 -23.52
C VAL A 122 -6.26 -10.92 -22.52
N ASN A 123 -4.95 -10.83 -22.75
CA ASN A 123 -3.95 -11.43 -21.88
C ASN A 123 -3.93 -10.76 -20.50
N VAL A 124 -3.96 -9.43 -20.47
CA VAL A 124 -4.00 -8.67 -19.22
C VAL A 124 -5.28 -8.98 -18.44
N SER A 125 -6.42 -9.06 -19.12
CA SER A 125 -7.71 -9.44 -18.51
C SER A 125 -7.67 -10.86 -17.96
N ALA A 126 -7.06 -11.82 -18.66
CA ALA A 126 -6.90 -13.19 -18.20
C ALA A 126 -6.00 -13.29 -16.96
N VAL A 127 -4.92 -12.51 -16.89
CA VAL A 127 -4.05 -12.43 -15.71
C VAL A 127 -4.82 -11.87 -14.51
N PHE A 128 -5.55 -10.77 -14.69
CA PHE A 128 -6.38 -10.20 -13.62
C PHE A 128 -7.47 -11.16 -13.15
N PHE A 129 -8.15 -11.83 -14.09
CA PHE A 129 -9.12 -12.86 -13.75
C PHE A 129 -8.48 -14.00 -12.94
N GLY A 130 -7.29 -14.46 -13.33
CA GLY A 130 -6.53 -15.47 -12.60
C GLY A 130 -6.16 -15.02 -11.17
N LEU A 131 -5.71 -13.77 -11.00
CA LEU A 131 -5.40 -13.19 -9.69
C LEU A 131 -6.64 -13.11 -8.79
N VAL A 132 -7.77 -12.63 -9.32
CA VAL A 132 -9.03 -12.55 -8.58
C VAL A 132 -9.53 -13.95 -8.20
N ALA A 133 -9.48 -14.91 -9.12
CA ALA A 133 -9.85 -16.29 -8.85
C ALA A 133 -8.94 -16.93 -7.78
N ALA A 134 -7.63 -16.72 -7.86
CA ALA A 134 -6.68 -17.19 -6.85
C ALA A 134 -6.95 -16.58 -5.48
N SER A 135 -7.22 -15.27 -5.41
CA SER A 135 -7.60 -14.58 -4.17
C SER A 135 -8.88 -15.17 -3.56
N ALA A 136 -9.91 -15.42 -4.38
CA ALA A 136 -11.15 -16.07 -3.95
C ALA A 136 -10.90 -17.51 -3.42
N LEU A 137 -10.01 -18.27 -4.06
CA LEU A 137 -9.63 -19.61 -3.60
C LEU A 137 -8.89 -19.59 -2.27
N VAL A 138 -8.00 -18.61 -2.06
CA VAL A 138 -7.32 -18.42 -0.77
C VAL A 138 -8.33 -18.00 0.30
N ALA A 139 -9.20 -17.04 0.01
CA ALA A 139 -10.26 -16.60 0.93
C ALA A 139 -11.22 -17.74 1.33
N ARG A 140 -11.50 -18.68 0.40
CA ARG A 140 -12.27 -19.88 0.70
C ARG A 140 -11.63 -20.74 1.80
N ARG A 141 -10.29 -20.80 1.87
CA ARG A 141 -9.56 -21.63 2.85
C ARG A 141 -9.63 -21.08 4.28
N GLU A 142 -9.91 -19.78 4.44
CA GLU A 142 -10.13 -19.16 5.75
C GLU A 142 -11.48 -19.58 6.39
N ILE A 143 -12.39 -20.19 5.61
CA ILE A 143 -13.69 -20.66 6.10
C ILE A 143 -13.59 -22.14 6.51
N ILE A 144 -13.49 -22.36 7.82
CA ILE A 144 -13.22 -23.68 8.44
C ILE A 144 -14.40 -24.66 8.27
N GLN A 145 -15.65 -24.19 8.29
CA GLN A 145 -16.84 -25.05 8.16
C GLN A 145 -17.87 -24.46 7.19
N TRP A 146 -18.21 -25.21 6.15
CA TRP A 146 -19.26 -24.87 5.20
C TRP A 146 -20.59 -25.48 5.64
N CYS A 147 -21.43 -24.68 6.30
CA CYS A 147 -22.81 -25.05 6.60
C CYS A 147 -23.75 -24.57 5.50
N ARG A 148 -24.94 -25.17 5.39
CA ARG A 148 -25.97 -24.81 4.39
C ARG A 148 -26.29 -23.30 4.39
N SER A 149 -26.35 -22.68 5.57
CA SER A 149 -26.53 -21.22 5.70
C SER A 149 -25.38 -20.41 5.09
N ARG A 150 -24.11 -20.80 5.31
CA ARG A 150 -22.94 -20.10 4.73
C ARG A 150 -22.89 -20.23 3.21
N TYR A 151 -23.29 -21.39 2.68
CA TYR A 151 -23.39 -21.58 1.23
C TYR A 151 -24.48 -20.70 0.61
N LEU A 152 -25.64 -20.60 1.26
CA LEU A 152 -26.72 -19.69 0.83
C LEU A 152 -26.29 -18.22 0.89
N ILE A 153 -25.59 -17.81 1.95
CA ILE A 153 -25.04 -16.45 2.07
C ILE A 153 -24.02 -16.19 0.96
N PHE A 154 -23.11 -17.14 0.68
CA PHE A 154 -22.10 -17.00 -0.36
C PHE A 154 -22.72 -16.88 -1.77
N ILE A 155 -23.66 -17.76 -2.12
CA ILE A 155 -24.35 -17.68 -3.42
C ILE A 155 -25.21 -16.43 -3.49
N GLY A 156 -25.92 -16.09 -2.41
CA GLY A 156 -26.75 -14.90 -2.34
C GLY A 156 -25.95 -13.63 -2.52
N SER A 157 -24.81 -13.49 -1.82
CA SER A 157 -23.92 -12.33 -1.97
C SER A 157 -23.25 -12.32 -3.33
N ALA A 158 -22.73 -13.46 -3.83
CA ALA A 158 -22.13 -13.53 -5.16
C ALA A 158 -23.12 -13.16 -6.26
N GLY A 159 -24.35 -13.67 -6.21
CA GLY A 159 -25.42 -13.35 -7.16
C GLY A 159 -25.87 -11.90 -7.07
N LEU A 160 -26.04 -11.37 -5.85
CA LEU A 160 -26.37 -9.97 -5.63
C LEU A 160 -25.28 -9.04 -6.15
N THR A 161 -24.02 -9.31 -5.80
CA THR A 161 -22.85 -8.56 -6.27
C THR A 161 -22.74 -8.64 -7.79
N PHE A 162 -22.85 -9.83 -8.38
CA PHE A 162 -22.84 -9.99 -9.84
C PHE A 162 -23.98 -9.23 -10.52
N GLY A 163 -25.20 -9.25 -9.96
CA GLY A 163 -26.32 -8.47 -10.46
C GLY A 163 -26.09 -6.96 -10.35
N LEU A 164 -25.67 -6.47 -9.18
CA LEU A 164 -25.40 -5.05 -8.95
C LEU A 164 -24.28 -4.50 -9.84
N LEU A 165 -23.20 -5.27 -10.04
CA LEU A 165 -22.08 -4.92 -10.92
C LEU A 165 -22.44 -5.08 -12.39
N GLY A 166 -23.15 -6.15 -12.76
CA GLY A 166 -23.59 -6.40 -14.13
C GLY A 166 -24.58 -5.34 -14.64
N LEU A 167 -25.43 -4.79 -13.76
CA LEU A 167 -26.30 -3.66 -14.06
C LEU A 167 -25.53 -2.33 -14.21
N ARG A 168 -24.33 -2.24 -13.64
CA ARG A 168 -23.42 -1.09 -13.69
C ARG A 168 -22.38 -1.21 -14.82
N SER A 169 -22.64 -2.02 -15.85
CA SER A 169 -21.75 -2.23 -16.99
C SER A 169 -21.65 -0.97 -17.86
N GLY A 170 -20.97 0.04 -17.35
CA GLY A 170 -20.67 1.31 -17.98
C GLY A 170 -19.70 2.06 -17.09
N SER A 171 -18.56 2.49 -17.65
CA SER A 171 -17.68 3.44 -16.97
C SER A 171 -18.47 4.68 -16.57
N ILE A 172 -18.23 5.22 -15.38
CA ILE A 172 -18.84 6.49 -14.99
C ILE A 172 -18.19 7.58 -15.85
N GLU A 173 -18.82 7.95 -16.95
CA GLU A 173 -18.37 9.05 -17.78
C GLU A 173 -18.57 10.37 -17.02
N ASN A 174 -17.48 11.09 -16.74
CA ASN A 174 -17.44 12.33 -15.95
C ASN A 174 -17.90 12.16 -14.49
N PRO A 175 -17.14 11.42 -13.66
CA PRO A 175 -17.47 11.28 -12.25
C PRO A 175 -17.40 12.64 -11.54
N THR A 176 -18.45 12.97 -10.78
CA THR A 176 -18.45 14.18 -9.95
C THR A 176 -17.32 14.09 -8.92
N MET A 177 -16.72 15.23 -8.55
CA MET A 177 -15.61 15.28 -7.58
C MET A 177 -15.94 14.59 -6.25
N ILE A 178 -17.21 14.62 -5.82
CA ILE A 178 -17.69 13.93 -4.63
C ILE A 178 -17.59 12.41 -4.78
N VAL A 179 -17.94 11.86 -5.94
CA VAL A 179 -17.83 10.41 -6.22
C VAL A 179 -16.37 9.99 -6.20
N VAL A 180 -15.49 10.76 -6.84
CA VAL A 180 -14.03 10.52 -6.83
C VAL A 180 -13.48 10.57 -5.40
N LEU A 181 -13.90 11.56 -4.60
CA LEU A 181 -13.46 11.71 -3.22
C LEU A 181 -13.90 10.52 -2.36
N LEU A 182 -15.17 10.11 -2.44
CA LEU A 182 -15.71 9.00 -1.65
C LEU A 182 -15.11 7.66 -2.07
N ALA A 183 -14.99 7.41 -3.38
CA ALA A 183 -14.37 6.20 -3.90
C ALA A 183 -12.88 6.15 -3.55
N GLY A 184 -12.16 7.26 -3.65
CA GLY A 184 -10.78 7.38 -3.23
C GLY A 184 -10.60 7.14 -1.72
N ALA A 185 -11.48 7.68 -0.88
CA ALA A 185 -11.47 7.42 0.55
C ALA A 185 -11.67 5.93 0.87
N LEU A 186 -12.65 5.28 0.23
CA LEU A 186 -12.87 3.84 0.36
C LEU A 186 -11.67 3.02 -0.13
N ALA A 187 -11.08 3.41 -1.27
CA ALA A 187 -9.92 2.74 -1.84
C ALA A 187 -8.68 2.86 -0.95
N ILE A 188 -8.43 4.01 -0.33
CA ILE A 188 -7.31 4.20 0.62
C ILE A 188 -7.53 3.35 1.88
N CYS A 189 -8.74 3.34 2.42
CA CYS A 189 -9.08 2.47 3.55
C CYS A 189 -8.84 0.99 3.21
N ALA A 190 -9.27 0.55 2.02
CA ALA A 190 -9.03 -0.78 1.50
C ALA A 190 -7.53 -1.08 1.35
N MET A 191 -6.75 -0.17 0.78
CA MET A 191 -5.31 -0.35 0.50
C MET A 191 -4.45 -0.47 1.77
N ILE A 192 -4.93 0.07 2.91
CA ILE A 192 -4.28 -0.09 4.21
C ILE A 192 -4.47 -1.52 4.74
N LEU A 193 -5.59 -2.20 4.45
CA LEU A 193 -5.82 -3.56 4.93
C LEU A 193 -5.09 -4.60 4.06
N PRO A 194 -4.27 -5.48 4.64
CA PRO A 194 -3.65 -6.59 3.91
C PRO A 194 -4.74 -7.47 3.28
N GLY A 195 -4.58 -7.76 1.99
CA GLY A 195 -5.48 -8.64 1.25
C GLY A 195 -6.67 -7.94 0.58
N ILE A 196 -6.87 -6.64 0.79
CA ILE A 196 -7.89 -5.85 0.07
C ILE A 196 -7.17 -4.90 -0.91
N SER A 197 -7.57 -4.92 -2.19
CA SER A 197 -6.96 -4.09 -3.25
C SER A 197 -7.83 -2.87 -3.55
N GLY A 198 -7.29 -1.67 -3.30
CA GLY A 198 -8.00 -0.40 -3.57
C GLY A 198 -8.19 -0.12 -5.06
N SER A 199 -7.22 -0.47 -5.91
CA SER A 199 -7.32 -0.33 -7.37
C SER A 199 -8.41 -1.23 -7.96
N PHE A 200 -8.54 -2.47 -7.46
CA PHE A 200 -9.66 -3.34 -7.82
C PHE A 200 -11.01 -2.74 -7.40
N LEU A 201 -11.09 -2.16 -6.19
CA LEU A 201 -12.30 -1.52 -5.70
C LEU A 201 -12.72 -0.36 -6.61
N LEU A 202 -11.78 0.51 -7.02
CA LEU A 202 -12.06 1.60 -7.97
C LEU A 202 -12.56 1.06 -9.32
N LEU A 203 -11.88 0.06 -9.88
CA LEU A 203 -12.29 -0.59 -11.13
C LEU A 203 -13.70 -1.18 -11.05
N THR A 204 -14.05 -1.82 -9.92
CA THR A 204 -15.40 -2.37 -9.72
C THR A 204 -16.49 -1.29 -9.57
N ILE A 205 -16.13 -0.10 -9.07
CA ILE A 205 -17.05 1.06 -9.04
C ILE A 205 -17.19 1.70 -10.44
N GLY A 206 -16.26 1.42 -11.35
CA GLY A 206 -16.22 1.98 -12.71
C GLY A 206 -15.44 3.28 -12.80
N LEU A 207 -14.44 3.47 -11.92
CA LEU A 207 -13.46 4.57 -11.88
C LEU A 207 -12.05 4.07 -12.20
#